data_AF-A0A8T5LAU7-F1
#
_entry.id   AF-A0A8T5LAU7-F1
#
_cell.length_a   1.000
_cell.length_b   1.000
_cell.length_c   1.000
_cell.angle_alpha   90.00
_cell.angle_beta   90.00
_cell.angle_gamma   90.00
#
_symmetry.space_group_name_H-M   'P 1'
#
loop_
_entity.id
_entity.type
_entity.pdbx_description
1 polymer ?
#
loop_
_entity_poly.entity_id
_entity_poly.type
_entity_poly.pdbx_seq_one_letter_code
_entity_poly.pdbx_strand_id
1 'polypeptide(L)' 'MAIDEKQKAKLEEMIEKLEKVRGRHTELITVYISAGFNINVVAKQLESEKSTAKNIKSKATQKAVLE' A
#
# COMPACT_ATOMS: atom_id res chain seq x y z
N MET A 1 24.05 -8.79 -5.66
CA MET A 1 23.11 -8.95 -4.53
C MET A 1 22.32 -10.22 -4.81
N ALA A 2 22.75 -11.36 -4.28
CA ALA A 2 22.06 -12.62 -4.49
C ALA A 2 20.92 -12.71 -3.47
N ILE A 3 19.69 -12.86 -3.95
CA ILE A 3 18.53 -13.15 -3.10
C ILE A 3 18.74 -14.56 -2.54
N ASP A 4 18.73 -14.69 -1.21
CA ASP A 4 18.79 -15.98 -0.53
C ASP A 4 17.51 -16.79 -0.86
N GLU A 5 17.62 -18.10 -1.07
CA GLU A 5 16.47 -18.96 -1.38
C GLU A 5 15.36 -18.85 -0.34
N LYS A 6 15.69 -18.62 0.94
CA LYS A 6 14.72 -18.37 2.01
C LYS A 6 13.99 -17.04 1.84
N GLN A 7 14.67 -16.00 1.36
CA GLN A 7 14.05 -14.70 1.10
C GLN A 7 13.08 -14.79 -0.08
N LYS A 8 13.43 -15.57 -1.10
CA LYS A 8 12.54 -15.84 -2.24
C LYS A 8 11.27 -16.58 -1.80
N ALA A 9 11.42 -17.67 -1.04
CA ALA A 9 10.28 -18.43 -0.52
C ALA A 9 9.35 -17.55 0.34
N LYS A 10 9.93 -16.71 1.20
CA LYS A 10 9.15 -15.78 2.04
C LYS A 10 8.38 -14.75 1.22
N LEU A 11 8.97 -14.26 0.12
CA LEU A 11 8.31 -13.33 -0.79
C LEU A 11 7.16 -14.02 -1.53
N GLU A 12 7.36 -15.24 -2.03
CA GLU A 12 6.32 -16.03 -2.70
C GLU A 12 5.13 -16.29 -1.76
N GLU A 13 5.37 -16.71 -0.51
CA GLU A 13 4.31 -16.85 0.49
C GLU A 13 3.56 -15.55 0.77
N MET A 14 4.28 -14.42 0.80
CA MET A 14 3.68 -13.11 1.02
C MET A 14 2.79 -12.71 -0.16
N ILE A 15 3.23 -12.98 -1.39
CA ILE A 15 2.44 -12.74 -2.60
C ILE A 15 1.17 -13.59 -2.59
N GLU A 16 1.27 -14.89 -2.33
CA GLU A 16 0.07 -15.75 -2.24
C GLU A 16 -0.92 -15.27 -1.17
N LYS A 17 -0.43 -14.78 -0.03
CA LYS A 17 -1.28 -14.21 1.02
C LYS A 17 -1.99 -12.96 0.53
N LEU A 18 -1.27 -12.04 -0.13
CA LEU A 18 -1.83 -10.79 -0.66
C LEU A 18 -2.83 -11.05 -1.80
N GLU A 19 -2.59 -12.03 -2.67
CA GLU A 19 -3.52 -12.39 -3.76
C GLU A 19 -4.88 -12.90 -3.26
N LYS A 20 -4.89 -13.55 -2.08
CA LYS A 20 -6.11 -14.01 -1.42
C LYS A 20 -6.90 -12.86 -0.77
N VAL A 21 -6.26 -11.72 -0.49
CA VAL A 21 -6.94 -10.55 0.08
C VAL A 21 -7.79 -9.90 -1.02
N ARG A 22 -9.08 -9.75 -0.73
CA ARG A 22 -10.03 -9.03 -1.60
C ARG A 22 -10.62 -7.87 -0.80
N GLY A 23 -10.30 -6.64 -1.22
CA GLY A 23 -10.96 -5.43 -0.74
C GLY A 23 -12.14 -5.08 -1.64
N ARG A 24 -13.17 -4.42 -1.10
CA ARG A 24 -14.27 -3.91 -1.91
C ARG A 24 -13.89 -2.49 -2.36
N HIS A 25 -14.12 -2.12 -3.61
CA HIS A 25 -13.79 -0.77 -4.10
C HIS A 25 -12.29 -0.42 -3.89
N THR A 26 -11.98 0.70 -3.21
CA THR A 26 -10.62 1.28 -3.10
C THR A 26 -10.01 1.12 -1.70
N GLU A 27 -10.21 -0.04 -1.08
CA GLU A 27 -9.84 -0.30 0.32
C GLU A 27 -8.42 -0.84 0.50
N LEU A 28 -7.71 -1.15 -0.59
CA LEU A 28 -6.35 -1.69 -0.54
C LEU A 28 -5.36 -0.68 -1.11
N ILE A 29 -4.41 -0.25 -0.28
CA ILE A 29 -3.32 0.65 -0.67
C ILE A 29 -2.02 -0.13 -0.56
N THR A 30 -1.22 -0.12 -1.62
CA THR A 30 0.12 -0.72 -1.65
C THR A 30 1.13 0.34 -2.05
N VAL A 31 2.20 0.48 -1.26
CA VAL A 31 3.27 1.46 -1.51
C VAL A 31 4.60 0.71 -1.61
N TYR A 32 5.31 0.93 -2.71
CA TYR A 32 6.67 0.42 -2.90
C TYR A 32 7.67 1.57 -2.86
N ILE A 33 8.66 1.48 -1.97
CA ILE A 33 9.72 2.47 -1.82
C ILE A 33 11.04 1.79 -2.15
N SER A 34 11.70 2.25 -3.22
CA SER A 34 13.00 1.72 -3.63
C SER A 34 14.12 2.18 -2.68
N ALA A 35 15.21 1.41 -2.62
CA ALA A 35 16.36 1.75 -1.81
C ALA A 35 16.99 3.08 -2.28
N GLY A 36 17.27 3.98 -1.34
CA GLY A 36 17.83 5.31 -1.62
C GLY A 36 16.77 6.39 -1.90
N PHE A 37 15.48 6.04 -1.97
CA PHE A 37 14.42 7.02 -2.11
C PHE A 37 14.15 7.77 -0.80
N ASN A 38 13.86 9.06 -0.88
CA ASN A 38 13.61 9.89 0.30
C ASN A 38 12.22 9.61 0.89
N ILE A 39 12.19 8.99 2.08
CA ILE A 39 10.95 8.66 2.80
C ILE A 39 10.08 9.90 3.05
N ASN A 40 10.67 11.07 3.28
CA ASN A 40 9.89 12.29 3.53
C ASN A 40 9.09 12.73 2.30
N VAL A 41 9.56 12.42 1.09
CA VAL A 41 8.83 12.71 -0.15
C VAL A 41 7.64 11.79 -0.29
N VAL A 42 7.83 10.48 -0.02
CA VAL A 42 6.73 9.49 -0.01
C VAL A 42 5.69 9.87 1.04
N ALA A 43 6.12 10.24 2.24
CA ALA A 43 5.22 10.64 3.32
C ALA A 43 4.37 11.85 2.92
N LYS A 44 4.97 12.87 2.28
CA LYS A 44 4.23 14.02 1.74
C LYS A 44 3.25 13.63 0.64
N GLN A 45 3.64 12.72 -0.25
CA GLN A 45 2.74 12.20 -1.29
C GLN A 45 1.54 11.50 -0.65
N LEU A 46 1.76 10.63 0.33
CA LEU A 46 0.68 9.93 1.04
C LEU A 46 -0.26 10.88 1.78
N GLU A 47 0.26 11.92 2.42
CA GLU A 47 -0.57 12.97 3.04
C GLU A 47 -1.40 13.76 2.03
N SER A 48 -0.85 14.02 0.83
CA SER A 48 -1.57 14.66 -0.27
C SER A 48 -2.69 13.75 -0.81
N GLU A 49 -2.41 12.46 -0.99
CA GLU A 49 -3.41 11.45 -1.40
C GLU A 49 -4.51 11.31 -0.36
N LYS A 50 -4.14 11.26 0.93
CA LYS A 50 -5.09 11.27 2.06
C LYS A 50 -5.97 12.52 2.05
N SER A 51 -5.40 13.69 1.79
CA SER A 51 -6.17 14.93 1.70
C SER A 51 -7.15 14.92 0.52
N THR A 52 -6.77 14.30 -0.59
CA THR A 52 -7.65 14.12 -1.76
C THR A 52 -8.79 13.14 -1.44
N ALA A 53 -8.50 12.07 -0.69
CA ALA A 53 -9.49 11.09 -0.25
C ALA A 53 -10.59 11.71 0.65
N LYS A 54 -10.34 12.86 1.28
CA LYS A 54 -11.39 13.62 2.00
C LYS A 54 -12.54 14.06 1.10
N ASN A 55 -12.35 14.15 -0.21
CA ASN A 55 -13.42 14.54 -1.14
C ASN A 55 -14.27 13.35 -1.64
N ILE A 56 -14.02 12.13 -1.16
CA ILE A 56 -14.84 10.96 -1.50
C ILE A 56 -16.25 11.16 -0.94
N LYS A 57 -17.26 11.18 -1.82
CA LYS A 57 -18.67 11.43 -1.48
C LYS A 57 -19.29 10.30 -0.66
N SER A 58 -18.85 9.06 -0.88
CA SER A 58 -19.30 7.88 -0.11
C SER A 58 -18.63 7.90 1.27
N LYS A 59 -19.40 8.13 2.34
CA LYS A 59 -18.86 8.15 3.71
C LYS A 59 -18.18 6.83 4.10
N ALA A 60 -18.70 5.70 3.64
CA ALA A 60 -18.12 4.39 3.93
C ALA A 60 -16.74 4.23 3.28
N THR A 61 -16.62 4.62 2.01
CA THR A 61 -15.36 4.55 1.24
C THR A 61 -14.36 5.60 1.72
N GLN A 62 -14.84 6.80 2.07
CA GLN A 62 -14.02 7.87 2.65
C GLN A 62 -13.39 7.42 3.97
N LYS A 63 -14.19 6.82 4.87
CA LYS A 63 -13.71 6.29 6.15
C LYS A 63 -12.62 5.24 5.95
N ALA A 64 -12.84 4.28 5.06
CA ALA A 64 -11.89 3.19 4.79
C ALA A 64 -10.55 3.62 4.17
N VAL A 65 -10.45 4.84 3.64
CA VAL A 65 -9.20 5.38 3.06
C VAL A 65 -8.51 6.36 4.02
N LEU A 66 -9.24 6.97 4.95
CA LEU A 66 -8.71 7.99 5.87
C LEU A 66 -8.31 7.45 7.25
N GLU A 67 -9.00 6.42 7.74
CA GLU A 67 -8.77 5.72 9.02
C GLU A 67 -8.12 4.36 8.79
#